data_AF-L8IGG8-F1
#
_entry.id   AF-L8IGG8-F1
#
_cell.length_a   1.000
_cell.length_b   1.000
_cell.length_c   1.000
_cell.angle_alpha   90.00
_cell.angle_beta   90.00
_cell.angle_gamma   90.00
#
_symmetry.space_group_name_H-M   'P 1'
#
loop_
_entity.id
_entity.type
_entity.pdbx_description
1 polymer ?
#
loop_
_entity_poly.entity_id
_entity_poly.type
_entity_poly.pdbx_seq_one_letter_code
_entity_poly.pdbx_strand_id
1 'polypeptide(L)'
;AGCPGRRAPSGQRGLDGRVLRGPQSWEAESGSPRRRMGCGHSRLSCCKPPKKRRQRPDQPPKPEPQELGPLNGDTATTDHVCASEEAEQHQKAITRILQQHEEDKKKWAQQVEKERELELGEKLNEQRKVLEGEHVEALRVLQASYEQDKEALAHSFQEAKAALQETIDRLTTQLEAFQAKMKRAEESILSRDYKKHIQEHGSLSQFWEQELESLHFVIEMKNERIHELDKRLILMETVKEKNLLLEEKITTLQQENEDLHARGRNQMVVSRQLSEDLLLAREALEKESQSRRQLQQEKEELLYRVLGADAAPAFPLASVTPTEVSFLAT
;
A
#
# COMPACT_ATOMS: atom_id res chain seq x y z
N ALA A 1 53.88 72.44 47.27
CA ALA A 1 52.76 73.33 46.92
C ALA A 1 52.16 72.80 45.62
N GLY A 2 51.00 72.18 45.56
CA GLY A 2 49.74 72.52 46.21
C GLY A 2 48.82 73.04 45.11
N CYS A 3 47.91 72.21 44.61
CA CYS A 3 46.55 72.57 44.15
C CYS A 3 45.84 71.40 43.45
N PRO A 4 44.49 71.39 43.44
CA PRO A 4 43.69 70.20 43.68
C PRO A 4 42.57 69.93 42.64
N GLY A 5 42.02 68.71 42.70
CA GLY A 5 40.59 68.43 42.97
C GLY A 5 39.46 68.86 42.01
N ARG A 6 38.45 67.97 42.02
CA ARG A 6 37.00 68.07 41.66
C ARG A 6 36.67 67.55 40.25
N ARG A 7 36.01 66.38 40.10
CA ARG A 7 34.61 65.98 40.38
C ARG A 7 33.53 66.67 39.52
N ALA A 8 32.89 65.83 38.71
CA ALA A 8 31.47 65.76 38.33
C ALA A 8 30.94 66.85 37.36
N PRO A 9 29.85 66.63 36.57
CA PRO A 9 28.74 65.71 36.86
C PRO A 9 28.10 64.93 35.69
N SER A 10 27.32 63.94 36.12
CA SER A 10 26.16 63.34 35.47
C SER A 10 25.05 64.34 35.09
N GLY A 11 24.31 64.04 34.03
CA GLY A 11 22.96 64.58 33.75
C GLY A 11 22.52 64.32 32.31
N GLN A 12 21.81 63.24 32.02
CA GLN A 12 20.33 63.13 31.97
C GLN A 12 19.62 64.00 30.91
N ARG A 13 18.95 63.29 29.99
CA ARG A 13 17.70 63.57 29.23
C ARG A 13 17.90 63.32 27.74
N GLY A 14 17.01 62.70 27.00
CA GLY A 14 15.69 62.09 27.26
C GLY A 14 15.43 61.14 26.08
N LEU A 15 14.86 59.97 26.34
CA LEU A 15 13.47 59.68 25.99
C LEU A 15 13.12 60.12 24.56
N ASP A 16 13.23 59.17 23.63
CA ASP A 16 12.17 59.02 22.65
C ASP A 16 11.84 57.53 22.46
N GLY A 17 10.62 57.22 22.84
CA GLY A 17 10.06 55.88 22.77
C GLY A 17 9.81 55.47 21.33
N ARG A 18 10.20 54.24 21.02
CA ARG A 18 9.40 53.40 20.13
C ARG A 18 9.61 51.94 20.51
N VAL A 19 8.66 51.47 21.30
CA VAL A 19 8.19 50.08 21.46
C VAL A 19 8.84 49.13 20.45
N LEU A 20 9.78 48.30 20.91
CA LEU A 20 10.11 47.05 20.24
C LEU A 20 8.90 46.14 20.40
N ARG A 21 8.00 46.16 19.42
CA ARG A 21 7.05 45.07 19.20
C ARG A 21 7.88 43.80 19.01
N GLY A 22 7.74 42.85 19.93
CA GLY A 22 8.01 41.47 19.57
C GLY A 22 6.99 40.99 18.53
N PRO A 23 7.32 39.97 17.73
CA PRO A 23 6.35 38.96 17.32
C PRO A 23 6.46 37.83 18.37
N GLN A 24 5.63 37.80 19.41
CA GLN A 24 4.28 37.25 19.38
C GLN A 24 4.14 36.09 18.40
N SER A 25 4.17 34.90 19.00
CA SER A 25 3.52 33.69 18.50
C SER A 25 2.11 34.02 18.02
N TRP A 26 1.82 33.69 16.78
CA TRP A 26 0.47 33.60 16.26
C TRP A 26 0.16 32.10 16.15
N GLU A 27 -0.43 31.59 17.22
CA GLU A 27 -1.37 30.48 17.09
C GLU A 27 -2.64 30.99 16.41
N ALA A 28 -3.11 30.19 15.44
CA ALA A 28 -4.50 29.99 15.04
C ALA A 28 -5.35 31.22 14.63
N GLU A 29 -5.76 31.28 13.35
CA GLU A 29 -7.09 30.82 12.95
C GLU A 29 -7.33 31.02 11.43
N SER A 30 -8.29 30.25 10.92
CA SER A 30 -8.82 30.17 9.56
C SER A 30 -7.91 29.44 8.56
N GLY A 31 -8.29 28.32 7.96
CA GLY A 31 -9.54 27.59 7.97
C GLY A 31 -9.38 26.54 6.88
N SER A 32 -9.34 25.27 7.27
CA SER A 32 -9.25 24.16 6.33
C SER A 32 -10.42 24.22 5.33
N PRO A 33 -10.20 24.05 4.02
CA PRO A 33 -11.25 23.53 3.17
C PRO A 33 -11.36 22.03 3.49
N ARG A 34 -12.16 21.72 4.51
CA ARG A 34 -12.80 20.42 4.64
C ARG A 34 -13.59 20.20 3.35
N ARG A 35 -13.09 19.37 2.43
CA ARG A 35 -13.95 18.74 1.43
C ARG A 35 -14.86 17.75 2.17
N ARG A 36 -16.00 18.26 2.63
CA ARG A 36 -17.14 17.48 3.13
C ARG A 36 -18.24 17.60 2.08
N MET A 37 -18.25 16.65 1.17
CA MET A 37 -19.37 16.28 0.29
C MET A 37 -19.19 14.77 0.11
N GLY A 38 -20.10 13.89 0.46
CA GLY A 38 -21.41 13.94 1.06
C GLY A 38 -21.78 12.47 1.24
N CYS A 39 -22.44 12.12 2.33
CA CYS A 39 -22.87 10.75 2.58
C CYS A 39 -23.90 10.33 1.52
N GLY A 40 -23.47 9.58 0.52
CA GLY A 40 -24.31 8.62 -0.17
C GLY A 40 -24.31 7.34 0.64
N HIS A 41 -25.36 7.11 1.42
CA HIS A 41 -25.59 5.83 2.06
C HIS A 41 -25.69 4.73 1.00
N SER A 42 -24.60 3.98 0.77
CA SER A 42 -24.69 2.65 0.18
C SER A 42 -25.25 1.69 1.21
N ARG A 43 -26.53 1.86 1.54
CA ARG A 43 -27.36 0.73 1.96
C ARG A 43 -27.69 -0.02 0.70
N LEU A 44 -27.16 -1.24 0.57
CA LEU A 44 -27.62 -2.39 -0.22
C LEU A 44 -26.41 -3.33 -0.20
N SER A 45 -26.45 -4.58 0.19
CA SER A 45 -27.47 -5.46 0.72
C SER A 45 -26.65 -6.65 1.19
N CYS A 46 -26.97 -7.19 2.36
CA CYS A 46 -26.47 -8.47 2.82
C CYS A 46 -26.47 -9.48 1.65
N CYS A 47 -25.38 -10.24 1.48
CA CYS A 47 -25.40 -11.49 0.74
C CYS A 47 -26.39 -12.42 1.44
N LYS A 48 -27.67 -12.29 1.10
CA LYS A 48 -28.67 -13.29 1.44
C LYS A 48 -28.39 -14.48 0.52
N PRO A 49 -28.32 -15.71 1.06
CA PRO A 49 -28.20 -16.89 0.21
C PRO A 49 -29.42 -16.93 -0.73
N PRO A 50 -29.28 -17.50 -1.93
CA PRO A 50 -30.42 -17.61 -2.83
C PRO A 50 -31.50 -18.44 -2.15
N LYS A 51 -32.61 -17.81 -1.78
CA LYS A 51 -33.87 -18.52 -1.53
C LYS A 51 -34.27 -19.11 -2.87
N LYS A 52 -33.86 -20.36 -3.11
CA LYS A 52 -34.47 -21.23 -4.12
C LYS A 52 -35.95 -21.37 -3.76
N ARG A 53 -36.81 -20.50 -4.29
CA ARG A 53 -38.17 -20.90 -4.61
C ARG A 53 -38.02 -21.93 -5.72
N ARG A 54 -37.88 -23.20 -5.32
CA ARG A 54 -38.37 -24.28 -6.15
C ARG A 54 -39.85 -23.97 -6.34
N GLN A 55 -40.25 -23.50 -7.52
CA GLN A 55 -41.56 -23.93 -7.99
C GLN A 55 -41.43 -25.45 -8.06
N ARG A 56 -42.16 -26.10 -7.15
CA ARG A 56 -42.49 -27.52 -7.30
C ARG A 56 -43.01 -27.65 -8.74
N PRO A 57 -42.50 -28.58 -9.57
CA PRO A 57 -43.36 -29.10 -10.60
C PRO A 57 -44.61 -29.58 -9.89
N ASP A 58 -45.76 -29.10 -10.32
CA ASP A 58 -47.04 -29.58 -9.84
C ASP A 58 -47.00 -31.12 -9.84
N GLN A 59 -47.46 -31.68 -8.72
CA GLN A 59 -47.64 -33.12 -8.60
C GLN A 59 -48.49 -33.58 -9.80
N PRO A 60 -48.13 -34.66 -10.50
CA PRO A 60 -49.15 -35.37 -11.24
C PRO A 60 -50.22 -35.83 -10.21
N PRO A 61 -51.52 -35.69 -10.53
CA PRO A 61 -52.57 -36.00 -9.58
C PRO A 61 -52.44 -37.46 -9.14
N LYS A 62 -52.59 -37.70 -7.83
CA LYS A 62 -52.77 -39.04 -7.25
C LYS A 62 -53.92 -39.73 -7.98
N PRO A 63 -53.77 -40.98 -8.46
CA PRO A 63 -54.92 -41.79 -8.79
C PRO A 63 -55.66 -42.14 -7.49
N GLU A 64 -56.88 -41.64 -7.34
CA GLU A 64 -57.86 -42.15 -6.38
C GLU A 64 -58.22 -43.59 -6.78
N PRO A 65 -58.21 -44.57 -5.86
CA PRO A 65 -58.82 -45.86 -6.13
C PRO A 65 -60.34 -45.68 -6.08
N GLN A 66 -60.99 -45.62 -7.25
CA GLN A 66 -62.42 -45.85 -7.34
C GLN A 66 -62.69 -47.34 -7.12
N GLU A 67 -63.29 -47.66 -5.98
CA GLU A 67 -63.91 -48.95 -5.71
C GLU A 67 -65.06 -49.18 -6.70
N LEU A 68 -64.97 -50.27 -7.47
CA LEU A 68 -66.11 -50.86 -8.16
C LEU A 68 -66.50 -52.13 -7.41
N GLY A 69 -67.71 -52.12 -6.86
CA GLY A 69 -68.34 -53.27 -6.23
C GLY A 69 -68.71 -54.37 -7.25
N PRO A 70 -68.98 -55.60 -6.76
CA PRO A 70 -69.00 -56.81 -7.56
C PRO A 70 -70.34 -56.97 -8.29
N LEU A 71 -70.28 -57.40 -9.56
CA LEU A 71 -71.40 -58.05 -10.22
C LEU A 71 -70.93 -59.33 -10.88
N ASN A 72 -71.39 -60.43 -10.28
CA ASN A 72 -71.32 -61.78 -10.82
C ASN A 72 -72.00 -61.86 -12.19
N GLY A 73 -71.46 -62.74 -13.02
CA GLY A 73 -72.06 -63.20 -14.27
C GLY A 73 -71.13 -64.24 -14.89
N ASP A 74 -71.27 -65.48 -14.43
CA ASP A 74 -70.58 -66.65 -14.97
C ASP A 74 -70.80 -66.76 -16.48
N THR A 75 -69.74 -66.84 -17.29
CA THR A 75 -69.68 -67.80 -18.41
C THR A 75 -68.25 -68.04 -18.92
N ALA A 76 -67.79 -69.26 -18.65
CA ALA A 76 -66.95 -70.13 -19.48
C ALA A 76 -65.69 -69.56 -20.17
N THR A 77 -64.55 -69.84 -19.53
CA THR A 77 -63.43 -70.64 -20.07
C THR A 77 -63.42 -70.92 -21.58
N THR A 78 -62.72 -70.08 -22.34
CA THR A 78 -61.85 -70.43 -23.48
C THR A 78 -61.01 -69.19 -23.80
N ASP A 79 -59.75 -69.36 -24.22
CA ASP A 79 -58.81 -68.30 -24.67
C ASP A 79 -57.80 -67.75 -23.64
N HIS A 80 -57.24 -68.64 -22.82
CA HIS A 80 -56.06 -68.36 -21.99
C HIS A 80 -54.73 -68.22 -22.79
N VAL A 81 -54.75 -68.10 -24.12
CA VAL A 81 -53.52 -67.96 -24.93
C VAL A 81 -53.39 -66.57 -25.59
N CYS A 82 -54.48 -65.83 -25.81
CA CYS A 82 -54.44 -64.53 -26.52
C CYS A 82 -54.35 -63.30 -25.58
N ALA A 83 -54.95 -63.36 -24.38
CA ALA A 83 -54.89 -62.26 -23.41
C ALA A 83 -53.50 -62.07 -22.77
N SER A 84 -52.66 -63.12 -22.76
CA SER A 84 -51.28 -63.05 -22.25
C SER A 84 -50.35 -62.31 -23.21
N GLU A 85 -50.56 -62.42 -24.52
CA GLU A 85 -49.74 -61.76 -25.54
C GLU A 85 -50.05 -60.25 -25.63
N GLU A 86 -51.32 -59.85 -25.50
CA GLU A 86 -51.73 -58.44 -25.48
C GLU A 86 -51.24 -57.71 -24.23
N ALA A 87 -51.32 -58.34 -23.06
CA ALA A 87 -50.76 -57.77 -21.82
C ALA A 87 -49.24 -57.57 -21.91
N GLU A 88 -48.53 -58.52 -22.52
CA GLU A 88 -47.08 -58.44 -22.72
C GLU A 88 -46.70 -57.34 -23.74
N GLN A 89 -47.52 -57.12 -24.76
CA GLN A 89 -47.37 -56.01 -25.71
C GLN A 89 -47.60 -54.65 -25.05
N HIS A 90 -48.62 -54.52 -24.18
CA HIS A 90 -48.85 -53.31 -23.40
C HIS A 90 -47.69 -53.01 -22.44
N GLN A 91 -47.11 -54.04 -21.82
CA GLN A 91 -45.92 -53.90 -20.97
C GLN A 91 -44.69 -53.43 -21.75
N LYS A 92 -44.48 -53.95 -22.97
CA LYS A 92 -43.45 -53.48 -23.91
C LYS A 92 -43.69 -52.04 -24.36
N ALA A 93 -44.93 -51.62 -24.54
CA ALA A 93 -45.27 -50.24 -24.89
C ALA A 93 -45.02 -49.26 -23.73
N ILE A 94 -45.43 -49.62 -22.51
CA ILE A 94 -45.20 -48.81 -21.30
C ILE A 94 -43.70 -48.61 -21.06
N THR A 95 -42.91 -49.68 -21.15
CA THR A 95 -41.45 -49.60 -20.96
C THR A 95 -40.76 -48.72 -22.01
N ARG A 96 -41.17 -48.79 -23.29
CA ARG A 96 -40.68 -47.86 -24.33
C ARG A 96 -41.02 -46.40 -24.02
N ILE A 97 -42.25 -46.12 -23.60
CA ILE A 97 -42.67 -44.75 -23.26
C ILE A 97 -41.86 -44.22 -22.08
N LEU A 98 -41.62 -45.04 -21.05
CA LEU A 98 -40.79 -44.66 -19.90
C LEU A 98 -39.34 -44.39 -20.30
N GLN A 99 -38.73 -45.24 -21.13
CA GLN A 99 -37.39 -45.04 -21.66
C GLN A 99 -37.30 -43.73 -22.46
N GLN A 100 -38.25 -43.48 -23.36
CA GLN A 100 -38.33 -42.25 -24.13
C GLN A 100 -38.44 -41.02 -23.22
N HIS A 101 -39.31 -41.07 -22.20
CA HIS A 101 -39.45 -40.00 -21.22
C HIS A 101 -38.16 -39.73 -20.45
N GLU A 102 -37.41 -40.78 -20.12
CA GLU A 102 -36.15 -40.67 -19.40
C GLU A 102 -35.04 -40.07 -20.29
N GLU A 103 -34.99 -40.46 -21.56
CA GLU A 103 -34.10 -39.87 -22.55
C GLU A 103 -34.43 -38.39 -22.80
N ASP A 104 -35.70 -38.05 -22.94
CA ASP A 104 -36.13 -36.67 -23.17
C ASP A 104 -35.90 -35.78 -21.94
N LYS A 105 -36.04 -36.35 -20.73
CA LYS A 105 -35.62 -35.68 -19.48
C LYS A 105 -34.12 -35.43 -19.44
N LYS A 106 -33.29 -36.38 -19.89
CA LYS A 106 -31.82 -36.22 -19.99
C LYS A 106 -31.45 -35.15 -21.02
N LYS A 107 -32.07 -35.17 -22.21
CA LYS A 107 -31.87 -34.15 -23.26
C LYS A 107 -32.25 -32.76 -22.77
N TRP A 108 -33.41 -32.62 -22.12
CA TRP A 108 -33.85 -31.35 -21.56
C TRP A 108 -32.92 -30.84 -20.45
N ALA A 109 -32.47 -31.73 -19.56
CA ALA A 109 -31.50 -31.36 -18.53
C ALA A 109 -30.17 -30.86 -19.13
N GLN A 110 -29.64 -31.54 -20.15
CA GLN A 110 -28.45 -31.12 -20.88
C GLN A 110 -28.65 -29.78 -21.61
N GLN A 111 -29.82 -29.55 -22.20
CA GLN A 111 -30.16 -28.30 -22.86
C GLN A 111 -30.16 -27.13 -21.86
N VAL A 112 -30.82 -27.30 -20.71
CA VAL A 112 -30.86 -26.28 -19.65
C VAL A 112 -29.49 -26.01 -19.05
N GLU A 113 -28.64 -27.04 -18.93
CA GLU A 113 -27.26 -26.89 -18.48
C GLU A 113 -26.44 -26.08 -19.48
N LYS A 114 -26.49 -26.40 -20.77
CA LYS A 114 -25.83 -25.64 -21.84
C LYS A 114 -26.29 -24.19 -21.90
N GLU A 115 -27.60 -23.94 -21.79
CA GLU A 115 -28.14 -22.58 -21.77
C GLU A 115 -27.63 -21.79 -20.55
N ARG A 116 -27.56 -22.42 -19.37
CA ARG A 116 -26.97 -21.80 -18.17
C ARG A 116 -25.48 -21.51 -18.34
N GLU A 117 -24.73 -22.42 -18.93
CA GLU A 117 -23.30 -22.23 -19.22
C GLU A 117 -23.08 -21.05 -20.18
N LEU A 118 -23.89 -20.95 -21.24
CA LEU A 118 -23.85 -19.82 -22.17
C LEU A 118 -24.20 -18.50 -21.48
N GLU A 119 -25.28 -18.44 -20.71
CA GLU A 119 -25.63 -17.24 -19.94
C GLU A 119 -24.54 -16.80 -18.95
N LEU A 120 -23.90 -17.75 -18.28
CA LEU A 120 -22.78 -17.47 -17.38
C LEU A 120 -21.56 -16.98 -18.17
N GLY A 121 -21.28 -17.60 -19.32
CA GLY A 121 -20.21 -17.18 -20.23
C GLY A 121 -20.41 -15.76 -20.74
N GLU A 122 -21.63 -15.40 -21.15
CA GLU A 122 -22.00 -14.05 -21.58
C GLU A 122 -21.84 -13.03 -20.44
N LYS A 123 -22.33 -13.34 -19.23
CA LYS A 123 -22.19 -12.46 -18.07
C LYS A 123 -20.73 -12.23 -17.70
N LEU A 124 -19.91 -13.27 -17.71
CA LEU A 124 -18.47 -13.16 -17.45
C LEU A 124 -17.76 -12.35 -18.54
N ASN A 125 -18.15 -12.52 -19.80
CA ASN A 125 -17.60 -11.75 -20.91
C ASN A 125 -17.96 -10.27 -20.81
N GLU A 126 -19.20 -9.96 -20.42
CA GLU A 126 -19.64 -8.58 -20.24
C GLU A 126 -18.93 -7.90 -19.06
N GLN A 127 -18.76 -8.61 -17.93
CA GLN A 127 -17.95 -8.14 -16.81
C GLN A 127 -16.49 -7.88 -17.22
N ARG A 128 -15.91 -8.78 -18.03
CA ARG A 128 -14.56 -8.60 -18.56
C ARG A 128 -14.45 -7.33 -19.40
N LYS A 129 -15.37 -7.09 -20.33
CA LYS A 129 -15.37 -5.89 -21.17
C LYS A 129 -15.52 -4.60 -20.36
N VAL A 130 -16.38 -4.60 -19.34
CA VAL A 130 -16.54 -3.44 -18.44
C VAL A 130 -15.24 -3.15 -17.70
N LEU A 131 -14.63 -4.18 -17.09
CA LEU A 131 -13.35 -4.03 -16.40
C LEU A 131 -12.24 -3.55 -17.36
N GLU A 132 -12.15 -4.13 -18.55
CA GLU A 132 -11.19 -3.68 -19.57
C GLU A 132 -11.42 -2.22 -19.97
N GLY A 133 -12.68 -1.80 -20.14
CA GLY A 133 -13.04 -0.40 -20.38
C GLY A 133 -12.60 0.53 -19.25
N GLU A 134 -12.94 0.19 -18.01
CA GLU A 134 -12.53 0.95 -16.82
C GLU A 134 -11.01 1.04 -16.69
N HIS A 135 -10.29 -0.04 -16.95
CA HIS A 135 -8.82 -0.05 -16.93
C HIS A 135 -8.23 0.86 -18.01
N VAL A 136 -8.77 0.82 -19.24
CA VAL A 136 -8.32 1.69 -20.33
C VAL A 136 -8.60 3.15 -20.02
N GLU A 137 -9.77 3.46 -19.46
CA GLU A 137 -10.11 4.82 -19.05
C GLU A 137 -9.22 5.33 -17.90
N ALA A 138 -8.98 4.50 -16.89
CA ALA A 138 -8.08 4.85 -15.79
C ALA A 138 -6.65 5.13 -16.29
N LEU A 139 -6.14 4.30 -17.21
CA LEU A 139 -4.84 4.53 -17.85
C LEU A 139 -4.82 5.82 -18.67
N ARG A 140 -5.89 6.11 -19.41
CA ARG A 140 -6.00 7.34 -20.20
C ARG A 140 -6.00 8.58 -19.32
N VAL A 141 -6.76 8.57 -18.22
CA VAL A 141 -6.78 9.67 -17.25
C VAL A 141 -5.42 9.85 -16.60
N LEU A 142 -4.77 8.76 -16.20
CA LEU A 142 -3.43 8.81 -15.61
C LEU A 142 -2.37 9.37 -16.57
N GLN A 143 -2.42 8.97 -17.84
CA GLN A 143 -1.55 9.50 -18.89
C GLN A 143 -1.80 11.00 -19.12
N ALA A 144 -3.06 11.42 -19.19
CA ALA A 144 -3.41 12.82 -19.35
C ALA A 144 -2.94 13.69 -18.17
N SER A 145 -3.11 13.22 -16.93
CA SER A 145 -2.59 13.94 -15.75
C SER A 145 -1.06 13.99 -15.74
N TYR A 146 -0.40 12.90 -16.13
CA TYR A 146 1.07 12.86 -16.21
C TYR A 146 1.61 13.87 -17.23
N GLU A 147 1.05 13.92 -18.44
CA GLU A 147 1.51 14.89 -19.44
C GLU A 147 1.18 16.32 -19.01
N GLN A 148 0.03 16.57 -18.39
CA GLN A 148 -0.32 17.87 -17.84
C GLN A 148 0.68 18.33 -16.76
N ASP A 149 1.03 17.46 -15.81
CA ASP A 149 1.99 17.75 -14.74
C ASP A 149 3.39 18.02 -15.30
N LYS A 150 3.79 17.25 -16.32
CA LYS A 150 5.05 17.42 -17.03
C LYS A 150 5.13 18.75 -17.77
N GLU A 151 4.06 19.15 -18.45
CA GLU A 151 3.96 20.45 -19.12
C GLU A 151 3.99 21.61 -18.10
N ALA A 152 3.24 21.51 -17.00
CA ALA A 152 3.24 22.51 -15.94
C ALA A 152 4.63 22.65 -15.28
N LEU A 153 5.32 21.54 -15.04
CA LEU A 153 6.69 21.54 -14.52
C LEU A 153 7.67 22.17 -15.52
N ALA A 154 7.55 21.84 -16.80
CA ALA A 154 8.40 22.43 -17.84
C ALA A 154 8.19 23.95 -17.95
N HIS A 155 6.94 24.41 -17.89
CA HIS A 155 6.60 25.83 -17.93
C HIS A 155 7.16 26.57 -16.73
N SER A 156 6.89 26.09 -15.51
CA SER A 156 7.40 26.73 -14.28
C SER A 156 8.92 26.76 -14.22
N PHE A 157 9.61 25.72 -14.73
CA PHE A 157 11.05 25.72 -14.86
C PHE A 157 11.55 26.79 -15.84
N GLN A 158 10.90 26.93 -17.00
CA GLN A 158 11.25 27.96 -17.97
C GLN A 158 11.01 29.37 -17.43
N GLU A 159 9.91 29.61 -16.72
CA GLU A 159 9.62 30.87 -16.04
C GLU A 159 10.66 31.19 -14.98
N ALA A 160 11.00 30.22 -14.11
CA ALA A 160 12.03 30.39 -13.09
C ALA A 160 13.40 30.69 -13.72
N LYS A 161 13.75 30.01 -14.81
CA LYS A 161 14.98 30.26 -15.58
C LYS A 161 14.98 31.67 -16.18
N ALA A 162 13.88 32.11 -16.77
CA ALA A 162 13.75 33.45 -17.34
C ALA A 162 13.87 34.54 -16.25
N ALA A 163 13.18 34.37 -15.13
CA ALA A 163 13.28 35.28 -13.99
C ALA A 163 14.71 35.37 -13.44
N LEU A 164 15.41 34.23 -13.32
CA LEU A 164 16.82 34.22 -12.92
C LEU A 164 17.69 34.95 -13.95
N GLN A 165 17.48 34.72 -15.25
CA GLN A 165 18.21 35.41 -16.31
C GLN A 165 18.00 36.94 -16.24
N GLU A 166 16.76 37.40 -16.05
CA GLU A 166 16.47 38.83 -15.86
C GLU A 166 17.20 39.40 -14.64
N THR A 167 17.29 38.65 -13.53
CA THR A 167 18.06 39.10 -12.37
C THR A 167 19.55 39.17 -12.64
N ILE A 168 20.11 38.22 -13.39
CA ILE A 168 21.52 38.22 -13.81
C ILE A 168 21.79 39.44 -14.69
N ASP A 169 20.96 39.70 -15.69
CA ASP A 169 21.13 40.82 -16.62
C ASP A 169 21.00 42.17 -15.88
N ARG A 170 20.04 42.27 -14.96
CA ARG A 170 19.89 43.46 -14.09
C ARG A 170 21.11 43.68 -13.21
N LEU A 171 21.66 42.64 -12.60
CA LEU A 171 22.85 42.76 -11.75
C LEU A 171 24.10 43.07 -12.59
N THR A 172 24.20 42.50 -13.79
CA THR A 172 25.31 42.72 -14.72
C THR A 172 25.33 44.17 -15.20
N THR A 173 24.19 44.72 -15.62
CA THR A 173 24.07 46.14 -16.00
C THR A 173 24.35 47.08 -14.82
N GLN A 174 23.93 46.73 -13.60
CA GLN A 174 24.28 47.49 -12.40
C GLN A 174 25.79 47.47 -12.11
N LEU A 175 26.43 46.31 -12.27
CA LEU A 175 27.86 46.14 -12.09
C LEU A 175 28.64 46.96 -13.13
N GLU A 176 28.28 46.88 -14.41
CA GLU A 176 28.88 47.65 -15.50
C GLU A 176 28.74 49.16 -15.25
N ALA A 177 27.56 49.62 -14.81
CA ALA A 177 27.34 51.02 -14.47
C ALA A 177 28.22 51.47 -13.29
N PHE A 178 28.40 50.62 -12.28
CA PHE A 178 29.30 50.90 -11.16
C PHE A 178 30.76 50.94 -11.60
N GLN A 179 31.21 49.97 -12.40
CA GLN A 179 32.56 49.92 -12.96
C GLN A 179 32.84 51.14 -13.83
N ALA A 180 31.89 51.56 -14.68
CA ALA A 180 32.03 52.76 -15.50
C ALA A 180 32.15 54.04 -14.65
N LYS A 181 31.43 54.13 -13.52
CA LYS A 181 31.57 55.25 -12.57
C LYS A 181 32.92 55.23 -11.86
N MET A 182 33.38 54.06 -11.44
CA MET A 182 34.69 53.87 -10.82
C MET A 182 35.81 54.31 -11.78
N LYS A 183 35.82 53.79 -13.02
CA LYS A 183 36.77 54.18 -14.06
C LYS A 183 36.77 55.69 -14.31
N ARG A 184 35.60 56.31 -14.45
CA ARG A 184 35.51 57.78 -14.60
C ARG A 184 36.05 58.54 -13.40
N ALA A 185 35.82 58.05 -12.18
CA ALA A 185 36.35 58.69 -10.97
C ALA A 185 37.87 58.54 -10.91
N GLU A 186 38.41 57.36 -11.19
CA GLU A 186 39.85 57.10 -11.28
C GLU A 186 40.50 57.98 -12.35
N GLU A 187 39.99 57.99 -13.58
CA GLU A 187 40.47 58.85 -14.67
C GLU A 187 40.41 60.33 -14.31
N SER A 188 39.34 60.77 -13.61
CA SER A 188 39.20 62.16 -13.17
C SER A 188 40.20 62.53 -12.07
N ILE A 189 40.43 61.65 -11.10
CA ILE A 189 41.38 61.87 -10.01
C ILE A 189 42.79 61.86 -10.59
N LEU A 190 43.15 60.83 -11.35
CA LEU A 190 44.44 60.73 -12.03
C LEU A 190 44.67 61.94 -12.94
N SER A 191 43.74 62.30 -13.82
CA SER A 191 43.91 63.46 -14.72
C SER A 191 44.10 64.78 -13.95
N ARG A 192 43.38 64.98 -12.85
CA ARG A 192 43.52 66.17 -12.01
C ARG A 192 44.87 66.19 -11.31
N ASP A 193 45.25 65.07 -10.71
CA ASP A 193 46.47 64.96 -9.92
C ASP A 193 47.69 65.01 -10.86
N TYR A 194 47.66 64.38 -12.03
CA TYR A 194 48.64 64.55 -13.10
C TYR A 194 48.77 66.03 -13.53
N LYS A 195 47.66 66.75 -13.77
CA LYS A 195 47.71 68.17 -14.16
C LYS A 195 48.27 69.07 -13.06
N LYS A 196 47.87 68.86 -11.80
CA LYS A 196 48.40 69.61 -10.65
C LYS A 196 49.88 69.33 -10.46
N HIS A 197 50.27 68.07 -10.55
CA HIS A 197 51.65 67.65 -10.34
C HIS A 197 52.60 68.17 -11.42
N ILE A 198 52.18 68.20 -12.69
CA ILE A 198 52.93 68.85 -13.79
C ILE A 198 53.14 70.34 -13.51
N GLN A 199 52.13 71.01 -12.94
CA GLN A 199 52.19 72.43 -12.58
C GLN A 199 53.06 72.70 -11.34
N GLU A 200 53.07 71.79 -10.38
CA GLU A 200 53.74 71.96 -9.08
C GLU A 200 55.22 71.52 -9.11
N HIS A 201 55.58 70.49 -9.90
CA HIS A 201 56.88 69.81 -9.75
C HIS A 201 57.73 69.68 -11.02
N GLY A 202 57.23 70.03 -12.21
CA GLY A 202 57.96 69.78 -13.47
C GLY A 202 58.06 68.27 -13.80
N SER A 203 58.98 67.86 -14.70
CA SER A 203 58.91 66.57 -15.41
C SER A 203 58.88 65.31 -14.53
N LEU A 204 58.02 64.37 -14.91
CA LEU A 204 57.48 63.25 -14.11
C LEU A 204 58.33 61.97 -13.94
N SER A 205 59.53 61.82 -14.51
CA SER A 205 60.04 60.46 -14.79
C SER A 205 60.37 59.59 -13.57
N GLN A 206 61.26 60.03 -12.67
CA GLN A 206 62.01 59.09 -11.83
C GLN A 206 61.27 58.58 -10.57
N PHE A 207 60.46 59.43 -9.94
CA PHE A 207 59.74 59.05 -8.72
C PHE A 207 58.66 58.00 -9.01
N TRP A 208 57.91 58.20 -10.10
CA TRP A 208 56.83 57.29 -10.47
C TRP A 208 57.34 55.96 -11.04
N GLU A 209 58.47 55.97 -11.74
CA GLU A 209 59.15 54.73 -12.14
C GLU A 209 59.50 53.88 -10.92
N GLN A 210 60.08 54.48 -9.87
CA GLN A 210 60.40 53.75 -8.62
C GLN A 210 59.16 53.25 -7.87
N GLU A 211 58.11 54.07 -7.78
CA GLU A 211 56.86 53.65 -7.13
C GLU A 211 56.17 52.52 -7.91
N LEU A 212 56.16 52.59 -9.24
CA LEU A 212 55.61 51.53 -10.10
C LEU A 212 56.40 50.22 -9.97
N GLU A 213 57.73 50.29 -9.91
CA GLU A 213 58.59 49.12 -9.65
C GLU A 213 58.31 48.51 -8.27
N SER A 214 58.14 49.33 -7.23
CA SER A 214 57.80 48.86 -5.88
C SER A 214 56.44 48.18 -5.83
N LEU A 215 55.42 48.80 -6.44
CA LEU A 215 54.07 48.24 -6.50
C LEU A 215 54.03 46.94 -7.31
N HIS A 216 54.79 46.86 -8.41
CA HIS A 216 54.91 45.65 -9.19
C HIS A 216 55.43 44.48 -8.33
N PHE A 217 56.51 44.69 -7.58
CA PHE A 217 57.07 43.68 -6.68
C PHE A 217 56.06 43.22 -5.61
N VAL A 218 55.32 44.16 -5.00
CA VAL A 218 54.29 43.82 -4.00
C VAL A 218 53.14 43.03 -4.63
N ILE A 219 52.75 43.35 -5.86
CA ILE A 219 51.72 42.61 -6.61
C ILE A 219 52.21 41.19 -6.92
N GLU A 220 53.43 41.03 -7.41
CA GLU A 220 54.03 39.72 -7.67
C GLU A 220 54.03 38.86 -6.41
N MET A 221 54.52 39.39 -5.29
CA MET A 221 54.47 38.70 -4.00
C MET A 221 53.05 38.32 -3.57
N LYS A 222 52.07 39.21 -3.75
CA LYS A 222 50.68 38.93 -3.40
C LYS A 222 50.08 37.85 -4.32
N ASN A 223 50.41 37.87 -5.61
CA ASN A 223 49.96 36.88 -6.57
C ASN A 223 50.54 35.49 -6.27
N GLU A 224 51.83 35.40 -5.97
CA GLU A 224 52.45 34.15 -5.51
C GLU A 224 51.75 33.61 -4.26
N ARG A 225 51.46 34.49 -3.29
CA ARG A 225 50.74 34.10 -2.08
C ARG A 225 49.31 33.63 -2.37
N ILE A 226 48.60 34.26 -3.30
CA ILE A 226 47.27 33.83 -3.73
C ILE A 226 47.36 32.44 -4.36
N HIS A 227 48.30 32.19 -5.26
CA HIS A 227 48.50 30.88 -5.87
C HIS A 227 48.84 29.78 -4.86
N GLU A 228 49.61 30.09 -3.80
CA GLU A 228 49.83 29.13 -2.70
C GLU A 228 48.57 28.81 -1.90
N LEU A 229 47.67 29.78 -1.74
CA LEU A 229 46.40 29.59 -1.08
C LEU A 229 45.44 28.78 -1.96
N ASP A 230 45.40 29.05 -3.27
CA ASP A 230 44.60 28.29 -4.24
C ASP A 230 45.00 26.81 -4.27
N LYS A 231 46.31 26.51 -4.29
CA LYS A 231 46.82 25.13 -4.19
C LYS A 231 46.34 24.43 -2.92
N ARG A 232 46.36 25.13 -1.78
CA ARG A 232 45.87 24.60 -0.49
C ARG A 232 44.35 24.42 -0.49
N LEU A 233 43.61 25.34 -1.10
CA LEU A 233 42.17 25.28 -1.24
C LEU A 233 41.77 24.02 -2.02
N ILE A 234 42.36 23.78 -3.18
CA ILE A 234 42.08 22.59 -4.01
C ILE A 234 42.36 21.29 -3.24
N LEU A 235 43.48 21.22 -2.50
CA LEU A 235 43.79 20.06 -1.67
C LEU A 235 42.73 19.85 -0.58
N MET A 236 42.30 20.92 0.09
CA MET A 236 41.27 20.86 1.12
C MET A 236 39.91 20.43 0.55
N GLU A 237 39.53 20.94 -0.63
CA GLU A 237 38.31 20.55 -1.34
C GLU A 237 38.34 19.07 -1.70
N THR A 238 39.46 18.57 -2.23
CA THR A 238 39.64 17.15 -2.55
C THR A 238 39.52 16.26 -1.30
N VAL A 239 40.08 16.70 -0.17
CA VAL A 239 39.96 15.97 1.11
C VAL A 239 38.52 15.99 1.62
N LYS A 240 37.82 17.13 1.47
CA LYS A 240 36.42 17.26 1.85
C LYS A 240 35.52 16.33 1.03
N GLU A 241 35.72 16.25 -0.28
CA GLU A 241 34.99 15.31 -1.16
C GLU A 241 35.20 13.87 -0.73
N LYS A 242 36.45 13.46 -0.45
CA LYS A 242 36.75 12.12 0.07
C LYS A 242 36.08 11.85 1.42
N ASN A 243 36.01 12.85 2.29
CA ASN A 243 35.32 12.72 3.57
C ASN A 243 33.82 12.49 3.39
N LEU A 244 33.17 13.26 2.51
CA LEU A 244 31.75 13.07 2.18
C LEU A 244 31.46 11.65 1.65
N LEU A 245 32.30 11.15 0.74
CA LEU A 245 32.17 9.78 0.22
C LEU A 245 32.33 8.71 1.32
N LEU A 246 33.23 8.94 2.28
CA LEU A 246 33.39 8.04 3.42
C LEU A 246 32.21 8.12 4.38
N GLU A 247 31.65 9.30 4.61
CA GLU A 247 30.42 9.48 5.40
C GLU A 247 29.24 8.73 4.76
N GLU A 248 29.03 8.88 3.44
CA GLU A 248 28.04 8.11 2.69
C GLU A 248 28.30 6.59 2.82
N LYS A 249 29.55 6.16 2.70
CA LYS A 249 29.89 4.73 2.86
C LYS A 249 29.61 4.22 4.28
N ILE A 250 29.84 5.05 5.30
CA ILE A 250 29.51 4.70 6.69
C ILE A 250 28.00 4.57 6.85
N THR A 251 27.21 5.52 6.36
CA THR A 251 25.74 5.46 6.49
C THR A 251 25.14 4.25 5.78
N THR A 252 25.63 3.91 4.57
CA THR A 252 25.19 2.71 3.84
C THR A 252 25.54 1.42 4.58
N LEU A 253 26.77 1.31 5.10
CA LEU A 253 27.17 0.15 5.91
C LEU A 253 26.38 0.04 7.21
N GLN A 254 26.05 1.17 7.86
CA GLN A 254 25.20 1.19 9.05
C GLN A 254 23.79 0.66 8.72
N GLN A 255 23.20 1.12 7.62
CA GLN A 255 21.88 0.65 7.18
C GLN A 255 21.89 -0.85 6.84
N GLU A 256 22.91 -1.34 6.13
CA GLU A 256 23.07 -2.78 5.84
C GLU A 256 23.19 -3.61 7.13
N ASN A 257 23.92 -3.09 8.13
CA ASN A 257 24.10 -3.75 9.42
C ASN A 257 22.78 -3.83 10.21
N GLU A 258 22.01 -2.75 10.24
CA GLU A 258 20.68 -2.71 10.86
C GLU A 258 19.70 -3.68 10.20
N ASP A 259 19.71 -3.75 8.87
CA ASP A 259 18.89 -4.70 8.11
C ASP A 259 19.28 -6.16 8.38
N LEU A 260 20.58 -6.47 8.45
CA LEU A 260 21.06 -7.79 8.85
C LEU A 260 20.63 -8.13 10.28
N HIS A 261 20.69 -7.17 11.22
CA HIS A 261 20.20 -7.37 12.58
C HIS A 261 18.67 -7.59 12.63
N ALA A 262 17.89 -6.88 11.81
CA ALA A 262 16.45 -7.10 11.70
C ALA A 262 16.14 -8.49 11.14
N ARG A 263 16.84 -8.91 10.07
CA ARG A 263 16.73 -10.27 9.51
C ARG A 263 17.10 -11.34 10.54
N GLY A 264 18.19 -11.15 11.29
CA GLY A 264 18.60 -12.06 12.36
C GLY A 264 17.55 -12.19 13.48
N ARG A 265 16.95 -11.06 13.91
CA ARG A 265 15.86 -11.07 14.89
C ARG A 265 14.63 -11.83 14.38
N ASN A 266 14.24 -11.63 13.13
CA ASN A 266 13.12 -12.35 12.51
C ASN A 266 13.39 -13.86 12.44
N GLN A 267 14.59 -14.26 12.02
CA GLN A 267 14.99 -15.67 12.00
C GLN A 267 14.97 -16.29 13.40
N MET A 268 15.42 -15.56 14.42
CA MET A 268 15.34 -16.01 15.81
C MET A 268 13.88 -16.25 16.25
N VAL A 269 12.97 -15.32 15.93
CA VAL A 269 11.55 -15.46 16.25
C VAL A 269 10.94 -16.68 15.55
N VAL A 270 11.20 -16.86 14.26
CA VAL A 270 10.72 -18.02 13.49
C VAL A 270 11.27 -19.33 14.06
N SER A 271 12.56 -19.37 14.39
CA SER A 271 13.21 -20.55 15.00
C SER A 271 12.59 -20.90 16.35
N ARG A 272 12.31 -19.89 17.18
CA ARG A 272 11.62 -20.07 18.45
C ARG A 272 10.20 -20.60 18.25
N GLN A 273 9.42 -20.02 17.34
CA GLN A 273 8.06 -20.47 17.03
C GLN A 273 8.04 -21.92 16.55
N LEU A 274 8.93 -22.28 15.61
CA LEU A 274 9.05 -23.66 15.13
C LEU A 274 9.41 -24.63 16.26
N SER A 275 10.24 -24.21 17.21
CA SER A 275 10.59 -25.02 18.38
C SER A 275 9.40 -25.21 19.33
N GLU A 276 8.61 -24.16 19.54
CA GLU A 276 7.37 -24.20 20.33
C GLU A 276 6.33 -25.11 19.64
N ASP A 277 6.13 -24.99 18.32
CA ASP A 277 5.21 -25.83 17.55
C ASP A 277 5.66 -27.31 17.55
N LEU A 278 6.96 -27.58 17.46
CA LEU A 278 7.51 -28.94 17.58
C LEU A 278 7.27 -29.55 18.96
N LEU A 279 7.38 -28.76 20.03
CA LEU A 279 7.08 -29.20 21.39
C LEU A 279 5.59 -29.55 21.51
N LEU A 280 4.70 -28.66 21.06
CA LEU A 280 3.25 -28.87 21.09
C LEU A 280 2.83 -30.11 20.29
N ALA A 281 3.44 -30.33 19.11
CA ALA A 281 3.17 -31.51 18.29
C ALA A 281 3.61 -32.81 18.98
N ARG A 282 4.76 -32.81 19.68
CA ARG A 282 5.21 -33.97 20.46
C ARG A 282 4.27 -34.28 21.62
N GLU A 283 3.84 -33.26 22.36
CA GLU A 283 2.87 -33.44 23.46
C GLU A 283 1.53 -34.00 22.95
N ALA A 284 1.05 -33.53 21.79
CA ALA A 284 -0.16 -34.06 21.16
C ALA A 284 0.01 -35.54 20.76
N LEU A 285 1.14 -35.89 20.15
CA LEU A 285 1.47 -37.27 19.77
C LEU A 285 1.56 -38.20 21.00
N GLU A 286 2.13 -37.73 22.11
CA GLU A 286 2.18 -38.49 23.36
C GLU A 286 0.78 -38.75 23.92
N LYS A 287 -0.10 -37.74 23.92
CA LYS A 287 -1.50 -37.89 24.34
C LYS A 287 -2.26 -38.87 23.44
N GLU A 288 -2.07 -38.78 22.13
CA GLU A 288 -2.67 -39.73 21.18
C GLU A 288 -2.15 -41.15 21.43
N SER A 289 -0.84 -41.34 21.63
CA SER A 289 -0.24 -42.64 21.98
C SER A 289 -0.80 -43.23 23.27
N GLN A 290 -1.03 -42.39 24.30
CA GLN A 290 -1.66 -42.81 25.55
C GLN A 290 -3.11 -43.26 25.33
N SER A 291 -3.92 -42.47 24.64
CA SER A 291 -5.31 -42.82 24.31
C SER A 291 -5.40 -44.10 23.47
N ARG A 292 -4.48 -44.28 22.51
CA ARG A 292 -4.39 -45.50 21.70
C ARG A 292 -4.06 -46.73 22.55
N ARG A 293 -3.16 -46.61 23.52
CA ARG A 293 -2.86 -47.68 24.49
C ARG A 293 -4.07 -48.02 25.35
N GLN A 294 -4.83 -47.01 25.81
CA GLN A 294 -6.06 -47.23 26.58
C GLN A 294 -7.12 -47.95 25.74
N LEU A 295 -7.40 -47.48 24.52
CA LEU A 295 -8.32 -48.14 23.60
C LEU A 295 -7.89 -49.56 23.23
N GLN A 296 -6.58 -49.81 23.12
CA GLN A 296 -6.04 -51.15 22.89
C GLN A 296 -6.31 -52.08 24.08
N GLN A 297 -6.10 -51.60 25.32
CA GLN A 297 -6.42 -52.34 26.53
C GLN A 297 -7.92 -52.64 26.62
N GLU A 298 -8.78 -51.64 26.40
CA GLU A 298 -10.24 -51.81 26.36
C GLU A 298 -10.65 -52.82 25.28
N LYS A 299 -10.05 -52.75 24.09
CA LYS A 299 -10.28 -53.72 23.02
C LYS A 299 -9.88 -55.13 23.46
N GLU A 300 -8.72 -55.30 24.09
CA GLU A 300 -8.26 -56.61 24.58
C GLU A 300 -9.19 -57.13 25.69
N GLU A 301 -9.60 -56.30 26.65
CA GLU A 301 -10.59 -56.66 27.67
C GLU A 301 -11.93 -57.08 27.07
N LEU A 302 -12.43 -56.35 26.07
CA LEU A 302 -13.65 -56.71 25.36
C LEU A 302 -13.50 -58.02 24.59
N LEU A 303 -12.36 -58.26 23.94
CA LEU A 303 -12.05 -59.53 23.29
C LEU A 303 -12.01 -60.68 24.30
N TYR A 304 -11.39 -60.49 25.46
CA TYR A 304 -11.41 -61.48 26.54
C TYR A 304 -12.83 -61.77 27.04
N ARG A 305 -13.71 -60.75 27.14
CA ARG A 305 -15.12 -60.96 27.48
C ARG A 305 -15.88 -61.76 26.41
N VAL A 306 -15.62 -61.50 25.13
CA VAL A 306 -16.29 -62.20 24.02
C VAL A 306 -15.77 -63.63 23.85
N LEU A 307 -14.44 -63.84 23.92
CA LEU A 307 -13.81 -65.16 23.79
C LEU A 307 -13.96 -66.02 25.06
N GLY A 308 -13.97 -65.39 26.24
CA GLY A 308 -14.25 -66.04 27.52
C GLY A 308 -15.74 -66.30 27.75
N ALA A 309 -16.62 -65.78 26.89
CA ALA A 309 -18.04 -66.13 26.85
C ALA A 309 -18.26 -67.46 26.11
N ASP A 310 -17.67 -68.52 26.65
CA ASP A 310 -18.19 -69.88 26.54
C ASP A 310 -18.63 -70.34 27.96
N ALA A 311 -19.45 -69.51 28.62
CA ALA A 311 -20.27 -69.87 29.78
C ALA A 311 -21.40 -68.85 30.01
N ALA A 312 -22.46 -69.02 29.22
CA ALA A 312 -23.86 -68.64 29.46
C ALA A 312 -24.30 -67.16 29.36
N PRO A 313 -25.51 -66.90 28.82
CA PRO A 313 -26.03 -65.57 28.56
C PRO A 313 -26.72 -65.01 29.80
N ALA A 314 -26.51 -63.73 30.08
CA ALA A 314 -27.47 -62.98 30.87
C ALA A 314 -27.36 -61.52 30.44
N PHE A 315 -28.23 -61.12 29.52
CA PHE A 315 -28.68 -59.74 29.48
C PHE A 315 -29.28 -59.42 30.86
N PRO A 316 -28.71 -58.49 31.65
CA PRO A 316 -29.50 -57.85 32.68
C PRO A 316 -30.37 -56.84 31.95
N LEU A 317 -31.66 -57.14 31.83
CA LEU A 317 -32.66 -56.11 31.63
C LEU A 317 -32.51 -55.13 32.80
N ALA A 318 -31.84 -54.00 32.56
CA ALA A 318 -31.85 -52.90 33.49
C ALA A 318 -33.28 -52.32 33.46
N SER A 319 -33.99 -52.60 34.55
CA SER A 319 -35.29 -52.04 34.86
C SER A 319 -35.29 -50.52 34.71
N VAL A 320 -36.21 -50.03 33.89
CA VAL A 320 -36.61 -48.63 33.85
C VAL A 320 -37.17 -48.27 35.23
N THR A 321 -36.51 -47.36 35.93
CA THR A 321 -37.13 -46.54 36.98
C THR A 321 -37.20 -45.10 36.49
N PRO A 322 -38.40 -44.48 36.44
CA PRO A 322 -38.53 -43.08 36.04
C PRO A 322 -38.23 -42.21 37.25
N THR A 323 -37.14 -41.44 37.20
CA THR A 323 -36.88 -40.42 38.22
C THR A 323 -36.52 -39.10 37.57
N GLU A 324 -37.58 -38.29 37.46
CA GLU A 324 -37.65 -36.84 37.53
C GLU A 324 -36.55 -35.98 36.85
N VAL A 325 -37.02 -35.35 35.77
CA VAL A 325 -36.44 -34.18 35.13
C VAL A 325 -36.28 -33.04 36.15
N SER A 326 -35.05 -32.64 36.43
CA SER A 326 -34.75 -31.32 37.00
C SER A 326 -34.02 -30.49 35.97
N PHE A 327 -34.77 -29.61 35.31
CA PHE A 327 -34.22 -28.46 34.61
C PHE A 327 -33.69 -27.48 35.65
N LEU A 328 -32.37 -27.23 35.64
CA LEU A 328 -31.82 -26.01 36.20
C LEU A 328 -31.11 -25.24 35.08
N ALA A 329 -31.77 -24.16 34.70
CA ALA A 329 -31.21 -23.08 33.92
C ALA A 329 -30.09 -22.39 34.71
N THR A 330 -28.96 -22.09 34.07
CA THR A 330 -28.38 -20.74 34.02
C THR A 330 -27.49 -20.64 32.79
#